data_AF-A0A7S3SZS6-F1
#
_entry.id   AF-A0A7S3SZS6-F1
#
_cell.length_a   1.000
_cell.length_b   1.000
_cell.length_c   1.000
_cell.angle_alpha   90.00
_cell.angle_beta   90.00
_cell.angle_gamma   90.00
#
_symmetry.space_group_name_H-M   'P 1'
#
loop_
_entity.id
_entity.type
_entity.pdbx_description
1 polymer ?
#
loop_
_entity_poly.entity_id
_entity_poly.type
_entity_poly.pdbx_seq_one_letter_code
_entity_poly.pdbx_strand_id
1 'polypeptide(L)'
;RVLASGAVALLDVRWIISHAEAGGVLTHRQALPEEAFLSLADLVEASRASLGGLPVIALSCPWRTKQHPDPDGDTLRRVGSGLRALANDWYNRGQRFGVFWDFLSLHQHPDPAHGRVRTAEENRLFRQGLGCLGRLFAHPHTTVLRTASYPEGYDGRKWSAQLVLSLRDQYEGLPGPNLWRYTEACWSRLSCGSKLSLDLDQMGRLAGDPWYDRSAMISECAEGGDRWPPLLPSQFTERLDARAFTEGKDDKALVSRLYAGAFREEMRRATRLGYGGLGWGDAEAAQVARVIASGALPRLEALSFLLNEVGDDGARALAAALGRKWVATRLSRVDLCGNSIRDGGAKALAAALAHGGACPSLRQLYLDYNCIGDKGAEALAAALGKEGA
;
A
#
# COMPACT_ATOMS: atom_id res chain seq x y z
N ARG A 1 1.78 17.26 -11.72
CA ARG A 1 2.49 17.14 -13.01
C ARG A 1 1.84 16.09 -13.91
N VAL A 2 1.76 14.82 -13.52
CA VAL A 2 1.11 13.77 -14.35
C VAL A 2 -0.39 13.96 -14.57
N LEU A 3 -1.10 14.48 -13.57
CA LEU A 3 -2.51 14.88 -13.72
C LEU A 3 -2.63 16.08 -14.67
N ALA A 4 -1.81 17.11 -14.45
CA ALA A 4 -1.80 18.34 -15.26
C ALA A 4 -1.42 18.09 -16.73
N SER A 5 -0.60 17.09 -17.02
CA SER A 5 -0.23 16.73 -18.39
C SER A 5 -1.26 15.83 -19.08
N GLY A 6 -2.32 15.38 -18.38
CA GLY A 6 -3.26 14.41 -18.91
C GLY A 6 -2.71 12.98 -19.01
N ALA A 7 -1.51 12.71 -18.47
CA ALA A 7 -0.93 11.37 -18.49
C ALA A 7 -1.77 10.39 -17.66
N VAL A 8 -2.33 10.88 -16.56
CA VAL A 8 -3.26 10.16 -15.69
C VAL A 8 -4.57 10.95 -15.60
N ALA A 9 -5.69 10.29 -15.84
CA ALA A 9 -7.03 10.81 -15.54
C ALA A 9 -7.60 10.08 -14.32
N LEU A 10 -8.25 10.80 -13.41
CA LEU A 10 -8.92 10.21 -12.25
C LEU A 10 -10.42 10.26 -12.46
N LEU A 11 -11.09 9.13 -12.20
CA LEU A 11 -12.52 9.02 -12.37
C LEU A 11 -13.27 9.59 -11.17
N ASP A 12 -14.39 10.26 -11.40
CA ASP A 12 -15.26 10.70 -10.31
C ASP A 12 -15.86 9.46 -9.64
N VAL A 13 -15.63 9.31 -8.32
CA VAL A 13 -16.23 8.26 -7.49
C VAL A 13 -17.75 8.18 -7.70
N ARG A 14 -18.42 9.32 -7.86
CA ARG A 14 -19.88 9.38 -8.04
C ARG A 14 -20.34 8.80 -9.36
N TRP A 15 -19.56 9.05 -10.41
CA TRP A 15 -19.81 8.48 -11.72
C TRP A 15 -19.63 6.96 -11.69
N ILE A 16 -18.55 6.47 -11.07
CA ILE A 16 -18.30 5.02 -10.93
C ILE A 16 -19.46 4.33 -10.20
N ILE A 17 -19.90 4.88 -9.07
CA ILE A 17 -21.00 4.32 -8.29
C ILE A 17 -22.27 4.26 -9.14
N SER A 18 -22.64 5.37 -9.80
CA SER A 18 -23.86 5.44 -10.62
C SER A 18 -23.81 4.46 -11.79
N HIS A 19 -22.65 4.35 -12.46
CA HIS A 19 -22.44 3.43 -13.57
C HIS A 19 -22.53 1.97 -13.13
N ALA A 20 -21.98 1.65 -11.94
CA ALA A 20 -22.06 0.32 -11.35
C ALA A 20 -23.51 -0.07 -10.99
N GLU A 21 -24.28 0.83 -10.40
CA GLU A 21 -25.69 0.60 -10.04
C GLU A 21 -26.60 0.42 -11.25
N ALA A 22 -26.29 1.11 -12.35
CA ALA A 22 -26.99 0.93 -13.62
C ALA A 22 -26.69 -0.43 -14.30
N GLY A 23 -25.82 -1.26 -13.70
CA GLY A 23 -25.39 -2.53 -14.30
C GLY A 23 -24.47 -2.31 -15.51
N GLY A 24 -23.77 -1.19 -15.56
CA GLY A 24 -22.88 -0.84 -16.65
C GLY A 24 -21.67 -1.78 -16.74
N VAL A 25 -21.04 -1.77 -17.90
CA VAL A 25 -19.72 -2.36 -18.12
C VAL A 25 -18.77 -1.23 -18.49
N LEU A 26 -17.54 -1.31 -17.98
CA LEU A 26 -16.52 -0.31 -18.28
C LEU A 26 -16.06 -0.41 -19.72
N THR A 27 -15.60 0.71 -20.26
CA THR A 27 -14.86 0.77 -21.54
C THR A 27 -13.51 1.42 -21.31
N HIS A 28 -12.65 1.38 -22.33
CA HIS A 28 -11.33 1.99 -22.25
C HIS A 28 -11.41 3.51 -22.05
N ARG A 29 -10.40 4.09 -21.42
CA ARG A 29 -10.32 5.53 -21.09
C ARG A 29 -10.81 6.47 -22.21
N GLN A 30 -10.40 6.22 -23.45
CA GLN A 30 -10.67 7.12 -24.57
C GLN A 30 -12.13 7.11 -25.06
N ALA A 31 -12.95 6.14 -24.64
CA ALA A 31 -14.38 6.08 -24.97
C ALA A 31 -15.29 6.47 -23.79
N LEU A 32 -14.71 6.75 -22.62
CA LEU A 32 -15.48 7.28 -21.50
C LEU A 32 -15.87 8.74 -21.76
N PRO A 33 -17.07 9.15 -21.31
CA PRO A 33 -17.51 10.52 -21.47
C PRO A 33 -16.75 11.45 -20.52
N GLU A 34 -16.72 12.76 -20.82
CA GLU A 34 -15.91 13.72 -20.06
C GLU A 34 -16.33 13.80 -18.58
N GLU A 35 -17.63 13.68 -18.30
CA GLU A 35 -18.18 13.68 -16.94
C GLU A 35 -17.73 12.50 -16.08
N ALA A 36 -17.14 11.45 -16.68
CA ALA A 36 -16.54 10.36 -15.93
C ALA A 36 -15.30 10.78 -15.15
N PHE A 37 -14.66 11.90 -15.51
CA PHE A 37 -13.37 12.33 -14.98
C PHE A 37 -13.46 13.59 -14.11
N LEU A 38 -12.58 13.67 -13.12
CA LEU A 38 -12.35 14.89 -12.35
C LEU A 38 -11.33 15.79 -13.04
N SER A 39 -11.58 17.09 -13.00
CA SER A 39 -10.57 18.09 -13.38
C SER A 39 -9.50 18.23 -12.29
N LEU A 40 -8.35 18.81 -12.65
CA LEU A 40 -7.34 19.17 -11.65
C LEU A 40 -7.87 20.18 -10.63
N ALA A 41 -8.77 21.08 -11.04
CA ALA A 41 -9.38 22.06 -10.15
C ALA A 41 -10.24 21.38 -9.08
N ASP A 42 -11.06 20.39 -9.47
CA ASP A 42 -11.88 19.60 -8.55
C ASP A 42 -11.02 18.92 -7.48
N LEU A 43 -9.88 18.33 -7.89
CA LEU A 43 -8.97 17.65 -6.98
C LEU A 43 -8.25 18.63 -6.03
N VAL A 44 -7.87 19.81 -6.52
CA VAL A 44 -7.27 20.86 -5.69
C VAL A 44 -8.28 21.35 -4.65
N GLU A 45 -9.52 21.59 -5.04
CA GLU A 45 -10.59 21.97 -4.13
C GLU A 45 -10.86 20.88 -3.08
N ALA A 46 -11.02 19.64 -3.53
CA ALA A 46 -11.21 18.49 -2.64
C ALA A 46 -10.06 18.30 -1.64
N SER A 47 -8.82 18.64 -2.03
CA SER A 47 -7.65 18.55 -1.15
C SER A 47 -7.66 19.62 -0.05
N ARG A 48 -8.25 20.79 -0.30
CA ARG A 48 -8.41 21.86 0.70
C ARG A 48 -9.52 21.53 1.71
N ALA A 49 -10.56 20.86 1.26
CA ALA A 49 -11.65 20.39 2.13
C ALA A 49 -11.25 19.15 2.96
N SER A 50 -10.20 18.44 2.56
CA SER A 50 -9.72 17.24 3.24
C SER A 50 -8.90 17.59 4.49
N LEU A 51 -9.35 17.18 5.67
CA LEU A 51 -8.61 17.26 6.93
C LEU A 51 -7.49 16.20 6.98
N GLY A 52 -6.52 16.27 6.07
CA GLY A 52 -5.28 15.48 6.12
C GLY A 52 -5.22 14.23 5.23
N GLY A 53 -6.11 14.07 4.26
CA GLY A 53 -6.09 12.99 3.26
C GLY A 53 -5.92 13.49 1.83
N LEU A 54 -5.35 12.66 0.94
CA LEU A 54 -5.33 12.95 -0.49
C LEU A 54 -6.68 12.49 -1.08
N PRO A 55 -7.41 13.30 -1.88
CA PRO A 55 -8.70 12.91 -2.46
C PRO A 55 -8.54 11.96 -3.67
N VAL A 56 -7.65 10.99 -3.52
CA VAL A 56 -7.26 10.03 -4.55
C VAL A 56 -7.31 8.64 -3.96
N ILE A 57 -8.00 7.75 -4.68
CA ILE A 57 -8.10 6.33 -4.41
C ILE A 57 -7.37 5.61 -5.53
N ALA A 58 -6.48 4.66 -5.24
CA ALA A 58 -5.87 3.81 -6.25
C ALA A 58 -6.48 2.41 -6.18
N LEU A 59 -6.90 1.87 -7.32
CA LEU A 59 -7.48 0.53 -7.41
C LEU A 59 -6.45 -0.45 -8.00
N SER A 60 -6.28 -1.59 -7.33
CA SER A 60 -5.55 -2.75 -7.82
C SER A 60 -6.51 -3.92 -7.98
N CYS A 61 -6.73 -4.37 -9.21
CA CYS A 61 -7.61 -5.49 -9.54
C CYS A 61 -6.98 -6.38 -10.63
N PRO A 62 -7.27 -7.69 -10.66
CA PRO A 62 -6.78 -8.56 -11.70
C PRO A 62 -7.40 -8.20 -13.06
N TRP A 63 -6.63 -8.38 -14.13
CA TRP A 63 -7.20 -8.41 -15.47
C TRP A 63 -7.87 -9.78 -15.70
N ARG A 64 -9.16 -9.78 -16.05
CA ARG A 64 -9.93 -11.01 -16.30
C ARG A 64 -9.72 -11.62 -17.68
N THR A 65 -9.33 -10.81 -18.65
CA THR A 65 -8.94 -11.26 -19.99
C THR A 65 -7.75 -10.43 -20.45
N LYS A 66 -7.10 -10.84 -21.54
CA LYS A 66 -6.03 -10.03 -22.15
C LYS A 66 -6.54 -8.69 -22.70
N GLN A 67 -7.81 -8.61 -23.06
CA GLN A 67 -8.39 -7.45 -23.72
C GLN A 67 -9.15 -6.52 -22.78
N HIS A 68 -9.64 -7.04 -21.66
CA HIS A 68 -10.54 -6.31 -20.78
C HIS A 68 -10.41 -6.78 -19.33
N PRO A 69 -10.24 -5.86 -18.36
CA PRO A 69 -10.11 -6.23 -16.96
C PRO A 69 -11.42 -6.71 -16.35
N ASP A 70 -12.57 -6.26 -16.87
CA ASP A 70 -13.89 -6.55 -16.30
C ASP A 70 -15.01 -6.66 -17.35
N PRO A 71 -14.99 -7.67 -18.23
CA PRO A 71 -15.85 -7.72 -19.42
C PRO A 71 -17.36 -7.80 -19.14
N ASP A 72 -17.72 -8.13 -17.92
CA ASP A 72 -19.08 -8.42 -17.45
C ASP A 72 -19.49 -7.55 -16.24
N GLY A 73 -18.66 -6.57 -15.85
CA GLY A 73 -19.02 -5.56 -14.86
C GLY A 73 -18.98 -6.01 -13.39
N ASP A 74 -18.53 -7.22 -13.10
CA ASP A 74 -18.50 -7.76 -11.73
C ASP A 74 -17.53 -7.01 -10.83
N THR A 75 -16.33 -6.71 -11.35
CA THR A 75 -15.33 -5.91 -10.62
C THR A 75 -15.88 -4.52 -10.37
N LEU A 76 -16.50 -3.90 -11.38
CA LEU A 76 -17.14 -2.59 -11.26
C LEU A 76 -18.22 -2.59 -10.16
N ARG A 77 -19.09 -3.60 -10.10
CA ARG A 77 -20.13 -3.69 -9.06
C ARG A 77 -19.55 -3.79 -7.65
N ARG A 78 -18.51 -4.60 -7.47
CA ARG A 78 -17.81 -4.72 -6.19
C ARG A 78 -17.12 -3.40 -5.81
N VAL A 79 -16.39 -2.80 -6.74
CA VAL A 79 -15.72 -1.50 -6.54
C VAL A 79 -16.73 -0.41 -6.24
N GLY A 80 -17.85 -0.33 -6.95
CA GLY A 80 -18.92 0.63 -6.70
C GLY A 80 -19.50 0.50 -5.30
N SER A 81 -19.71 -0.72 -4.81
CA SER A 81 -20.17 -0.98 -3.44
C SER A 81 -19.15 -0.51 -2.40
N GLY A 82 -17.87 -0.84 -2.58
CA GLY A 82 -16.79 -0.36 -1.69
C GLY A 82 -16.63 1.16 -1.71
N LEU A 83 -16.71 1.78 -2.89
CA LEU A 83 -16.64 3.23 -3.02
C LEU A 83 -17.83 3.92 -2.35
N ARG A 84 -19.03 3.34 -2.42
CA ARG A 84 -20.20 3.86 -1.70
C ARG A 84 -19.99 3.87 -0.19
N ALA A 85 -19.49 2.77 0.36
CA ALA A 85 -19.19 2.65 1.78
C ALA A 85 -18.14 3.70 2.22
N LEU A 86 -17.06 3.85 1.44
CA LEU A 86 -16.04 4.88 1.69
C LEU A 86 -16.60 6.31 1.59
N ALA A 87 -17.46 6.55 0.61
CA ALA A 87 -17.94 7.88 0.30
C ALA A 87 -19.14 8.33 1.14
N ASN A 88 -19.78 7.45 1.91
CA ASN A 88 -20.97 7.78 2.70
C ASN A 88 -20.75 9.01 3.60
N ASP A 89 -19.60 9.10 4.26
CA ASP A 89 -19.23 10.27 5.09
C ASP A 89 -18.88 11.52 4.26
N TRP A 90 -18.38 11.34 3.03
CA TRP A 90 -17.88 12.40 2.15
C TRP A 90 -19.00 13.07 1.35
N TYR A 91 -19.99 12.29 0.91
CA TYR A 91 -21.15 12.76 0.16
C TYR A 91 -21.93 13.81 0.96
N ASN A 92 -22.11 13.58 2.25
CA ASN A 92 -22.79 14.51 3.16
C ASN A 92 -22.05 15.85 3.33
N ARG A 93 -20.77 15.92 2.94
CA ARG A 93 -19.93 17.12 3.02
C ARG A 93 -19.61 17.73 1.64
N GLY A 94 -20.16 17.18 0.56
CA GLY A 94 -19.93 17.65 -0.81
C GLY A 94 -18.50 17.40 -1.33
N GLN A 95 -17.71 16.56 -0.67
CA GLN A 95 -16.31 16.34 -1.05
C GLN A 95 -16.19 15.37 -2.24
N ARG A 96 -15.38 15.72 -3.23
CA ARG A 96 -15.14 14.88 -4.44
C ARG A 96 -13.87 14.05 -4.29
N PHE A 97 -13.89 12.82 -4.79
CA PHE A 97 -12.75 11.90 -4.78
C PHE A 97 -12.52 11.34 -6.17
N GLY A 98 -11.25 11.21 -6.54
CA GLY A 98 -10.81 10.65 -7.81
C GLY A 98 -10.32 9.21 -7.64
N VAL A 99 -10.72 8.31 -8.53
CA VAL A 99 -10.19 6.94 -8.59
C VAL A 99 -9.18 6.81 -9.71
N PHE A 100 -7.99 6.33 -9.37
CA PHE A 100 -7.03 5.79 -10.31
C PHE A 100 -7.33 4.31 -10.54
N TRP A 101 -7.77 3.97 -11.75
CA TRP A 101 -7.98 2.60 -12.21
C TRP A 101 -7.21 2.46 -13.52
N ASP A 102 -6.11 1.70 -13.52
CA ASP A 102 -5.14 1.61 -14.63
C ASP A 102 -5.77 1.61 -16.06
N PHE A 103 -6.77 0.77 -16.30
CA PHE A 103 -7.49 0.63 -17.57
C PHE A 103 -8.25 1.90 -17.99
N LEU A 104 -8.79 2.63 -17.02
CA LEU A 104 -9.62 3.83 -17.21
C LEU A 104 -8.79 5.13 -17.08
N SER A 105 -7.67 5.06 -16.38
CA SER A 105 -6.85 6.22 -16.01
C SER A 105 -5.65 6.42 -16.93
N LEU A 106 -5.18 5.39 -17.61
CA LEU A 106 -4.08 5.45 -18.58
C LEU A 106 -4.60 5.28 -20.02
N HIS A 107 -3.87 5.81 -21.00
CA HIS A 107 -4.21 5.59 -22.41
C HIS A 107 -3.97 4.13 -22.82
N GLN A 108 -5.03 3.44 -23.27
CA GLN A 108 -4.99 2.01 -23.62
C GLN A 108 -4.62 1.75 -25.09
N HIS A 109 -4.13 0.54 -25.38
CA HIS A 109 -3.76 0.04 -26.71
C HIS A 109 -4.09 -1.45 -26.83
N PRO A 110 -4.51 -1.97 -28.01
CA PRO A 110 -5.46 -1.39 -28.97
C PRO A 110 -6.91 -1.60 -28.51
N ASP A 111 -7.86 -0.84 -29.05
CA ASP A 111 -9.30 -1.10 -28.85
C ASP A 111 -9.76 -2.29 -29.74
N PRO A 112 -10.18 -3.45 -29.21
CA PRO A 112 -10.64 -4.56 -30.05
C PRO A 112 -11.94 -4.27 -30.81
N ALA A 113 -12.78 -3.36 -30.31
CA ALA A 113 -14.06 -3.00 -30.94
C ALA A 113 -13.88 -1.91 -32.02
N HIS A 114 -12.90 -1.02 -31.88
CA HIS A 114 -12.71 0.12 -32.81
C HIS A 114 -11.32 0.21 -33.46
N GLY A 115 -10.40 -0.72 -33.19
CA GLY A 115 -9.10 -0.80 -33.85
C GLY A 115 -8.17 0.40 -33.66
N ARG A 116 -8.48 1.32 -32.72
CA ARG A 116 -7.71 2.56 -32.54
C ARG A 116 -6.36 2.27 -31.88
N VAL A 117 -5.30 2.61 -32.60
CA VAL A 117 -3.92 2.60 -32.12
C VAL A 117 -3.63 3.92 -31.41
N ARG A 118 -2.87 3.88 -30.30
CA ARG A 118 -2.42 5.10 -29.60
C ARG A 118 -1.59 5.96 -30.54
N THR A 119 -1.88 7.26 -30.55
CA THR A 119 -1.01 8.27 -31.17
C THR A 119 0.37 8.31 -30.50
N ALA A 120 1.36 8.93 -31.15
CA ALA A 120 2.68 9.13 -30.56
C ALA A 120 2.60 9.89 -29.22
N GLU A 121 1.67 10.84 -29.12
CA GLU A 121 1.40 11.60 -27.92
C GLU A 121 0.80 10.73 -26.82
N GLU A 122 -0.24 9.95 -27.11
CA GLU A 122 -0.85 9.02 -26.13
C GLU A 122 0.15 7.96 -25.65
N ASN A 123 1.05 7.49 -26.51
CA ASN A 123 2.15 6.60 -26.12
C ASN A 123 3.13 7.30 -25.16
N ARG A 124 3.46 8.57 -25.39
CA ARG A 124 4.29 9.37 -24.48
C ARG A 124 3.60 9.54 -23.13
N LEU A 125 2.33 9.92 -23.14
CA LEU A 125 1.50 10.10 -21.94
C LEU A 125 1.33 8.80 -21.16
N PHE A 126 1.11 7.67 -21.84
CA PHE A 126 1.05 6.36 -21.20
C PHE A 126 2.35 6.02 -20.47
N ARG A 127 3.52 6.19 -21.13
CA ARG A 127 4.81 5.93 -20.48
C ARG A 127 5.04 6.85 -19.28
N GLN A 128 4.62 8.11 -19.39
CA GLN A 128 4.66 9.07 -18.29
C GLN A 128 3.76 8.64 -17.12
N GLY A 129 2.54 8.19 -17.40
CA GLY A 129 1.60 7.68 -16.40
C GLY A 129 2.10 6.39 -15.74
N LEU A 130 2.61 5.45 -16.52
CA LEU A 130 3.22 4.21 -16.02
C LEU A 130 4.38 4.51 -15.05
N GLY A 131 5.18 5.53 -15.35
CA GLY A 131 6.29 5.97 -14.50
C GLY A 131 5.88 6.54 -13.14
N CYS A 132 4.60 6.86 -12.92
CA CYS A 132 4.12 7.46 -11.67
C CYS A 132 3.30 6.53 -10.78
N LEU A 133 3.02 5.30 -11.23
CA LEU A 133 2.18 4.34 -10.50
C LEU A 133 2.69 4.10 -9.09
N GLY A 134 3.99 3.86 -8.93
CA GLY A 134 4.56 3.63 -7.62
C GLY A 134 4.31 4.77 -6.64
N ARG A 135 4.29 6.02 -7.10
CA ARG A 135 3.95 7.16 -6.26
C ARG A 135 2.46 7.22 -5.92
N LEU A 136 1.57 6.89 -6.86
CA LEU A 136 0.13 6.85 -6.60
C LEU A 136 -0.18 5.82 -5.51
N PHE A 137 0.33 4.60 -5.65
CA PHE A 137 0.07 3.51 -4.73
C PHE A 137 0.80 3.65 -3.38
N ALA A 138 2.04 4.17 -3.36
CA ALA A 138 2.84 4.20 -2.14
C ALA A 138 2.68 5.46 -1.28
N HIS A 139 1.98 6.48 -1.76
CA HIS A 139 1.82 7.75 -1.04
C HIS A 139 1.07 7.55 0.29
N PRO A 140 1.54 8.16 1.40
CA PRO A 140 1.04 7.88 2.75
C PRO A 140 -0.43 8.26 2.99
N HIS A 141 -1.02 9.05 2.09
CA HIS A 141 -2.41 9.52 2.18
C HIS A 141 -3.30 9.04 1.03
N THR A 142 -2.81 8.17 0.14
CA THR A 142 -3.66 7.54 -0.88
C THR A 142 -4.40 6.36 -0.25
N THR A 143 -5.70 6.27 -0.46
CA THR A 143 -6.42 5.03 -0.14
C THR A 143 -6.23 4.05 -1.29
N VAL A 144 -5.75 2.84 -1.01
CA VAL A 144 -5.57 1.77 -1.98
C VAL A 144 -6.67 0.74 -1.79
N LEU A 145 -7.53 0.58 -2.79
CA LEU A 145 -8.50 -0.51 -2.87
C LEU A 145 -7.91 -1.68 -3.63
N ARG A 146 -8.15 -2.90 -3.14
CA ARG A 146 -7.68 -4.13 -3.75
C ARG A 146 -8.83 -5.12 -3.86
N THR A 147 -8.82 -5.93 -4.90
CA THR A 147 -9.68 -7.11 -5.03
C THR A 147 -8.90 -8.22 -5.73
N ALA A 148 -9.15 -9.46 -5.33
CA ALA A 148 -8.50 -10.68 -5.82
C ALA A 148 -9.47 -11.64 -6.52
N SER A 149 -10.75 -11.50 -6.22
CA SER A 149 -11.77 -12.49 -6.50
C SER A 149 -12.17 -12.50 -7.97
N TYR A 150 -12.37 -13.70 -8.49
CA TYR A 150 -13.02 -13.96 -9.76
C TYR A 150 -14.49 -14.37 -9.50
N PRO A 151 -15.41 -14.18 -10.46
CA PRO A 151 -16.79 -14.60 -10.29
C PRO A 151 -16.92 -16.10 -10.05
N GLU A 152 -17.99 -16.50 -9.37
CA GLU A 152 -18.29 -17.91 -9.13
C GLU A 152 -18.43 -18.67 -10.46
N GLY A 153 -17.73 -19.80 -10.60
CA GLY A 153 -17.69 -20.56 -11.85
C GLY A 153 -16.72 -20.04 -12.91
N TYR A 154 -15.93 -19.00 -12.63
CA TYR A 154 -14.88 -18.54 -13.55
C TYR A 154 -13.81 -19.62 -13.73
N ASP A 155 -13.74 -20.18 -14.95
CA ASP A 155 -12.73 -21.18 -15.32
C ASP A 155 -11.36 -20.52 -15.55
N GLY A 156 -10.66 -20.26 -14.44
CA GLY A 156 -9.28 -19.76 -14.44
C GLY A 156 -8.29 -20.67 -15.17
N ARG A 157 -8.67 -21.90 -15.57
CA ARG A 157 -7.76 -22.86 -16.21
C ARG A 157 -7.35 -22.45 -17.63
N LYS A 158 -8.08 -21.55 -18.30
CA LYS A 158 -7.69 -21.05 -19.63
C LYS A 158 -6.51 -20.07 -19.62
N TRP A 159 -6.23 -19.40 -18.49
CA TRP A 159 -5.19 -18.36 -18.40
C TRP A 159 -4.36 -18.37 -17.10
N SER A 160 -4.65 -19.29 -16.18
CA SER A 160 -3.82 -19.61 -15.01
C SER A 160 -4.09 -21.05 -14.57
N ALA A 161 -3.37 -22.01 -15.16
CA ALA A 161 -3.40 -23.40 -14.70
C ALA A 161 -2.75 -23.60 -13.30
N GLN A 162 -2.32 -22.54 -12.62
CA GLN A 162 -1.76 -22.62 -11.27
C GLN A 162 -2.35 -21.54 -10.35
N LEU A 163 -3.18 -22.04 -9.44
CA LEU A 163 -3.63 -21.52 -8.15
C LEU A 163 -4.29 -20.13 -8.10
N VAL A 164 -5.56 -20.14 -7.68
CA VAL A 164 -6.14 -19.11 -6.82
C VAL A 164 -5.38 -19.18 -5.48
N LEU A 165 -4.22 -18.55 -5.43
CA LEU A 165 -3.42 -18.39 -4.21
C LEU A 165 -4.07 -17.31 -3.36
N SER A 166 -4.23 -17.57 -2.06
CA SER A 166 -4.44 -16.50 -1.09
C SER A 166 -3.26 -15.52 -1.14
N LEU A 167 -3.44 -14.27 -0.69
CA LEU A 167 -2.34 -13.29 -0.62
C LEU A 167 -1.17 -13.81 0.25
N ARG A 168 -1.47 -14.70 1.20
CA ARG A 168 -0.50 -15.43 2.02
C ARG A 168 0.31 -16.45 1.22
N ASP A 169 -0.31 -17.25 0.36
CA ASP A 169 0.42 -18.24 -0.46
C ASP A 169 1.36 -17.56 -1.47
N GLN A 170 1.04 -16.32 -1.88
CA GLN A 170 1.95 -15.51 -2.69
C GLN A 170 3.22 -15.09 -1.94
N TYR A 171 3.27 -15.15 -0.62
CA TYR A 171 4.47 -14.85 0.16
C TYR A 171 5.43 -16.02 0.30
N GLU A 172 4.93 -17.25 0.35
CA GLU A 172 5.75 -18.46 0.53
C GLU A 172 6.54 -18.85 -0.74
N GLY A 173 6.68 -17.92 -1.71
CA GLY A 173 7.43 -18.15 -2.94
C GLY A 173 6.72 -19.06 -3.94
N LEU A 174 5.42 -19.31 -3.76
CA LEU A 174 4.66 -20.08 -4.74
C LEU A 174 4.47 -19.23 -6.02
N PRO A 175 4.73 -19.81 -7.21
CA PRO A 175 4.55 -19.13 -8.48
C PRO A 175 3.07 -18.73 -8.62
N GLY A 176 2.80 -17.43 -8.62
CA GLY A 176 1.45 -16.87 -8.73
C GLY A 176 1.31 -15.99 -9.97
N PRO A 177 0.19 -16.08 -10.71
CA PRO A 177 -0.12 -15.13 -11.79
C PRO A 177 -0.35 -13.71 -11.23
N ASN A 178 -0.38 -12.70 -12.11
CA ASN A 178 -0.73 -11.30 -11.81
C ASN A 178 0.39 -10.45 -11.14
N LEU A 179 1.56 -10.40 -11.78
CA LEU A 179 2.74 -9.63 -11.36
C LEU A 179 2.48 -8.13 -11.09
N TRP A 180 1.58 -7.48 -11.84
CA TRP A 180 1.19 -6.08 -11.61
C TRP A 180 0.51 -5.88 -10.26
N ARG A 181 -0.44 -6.74 -9.89
CA ARG A 181 -1.11 -6.73 -8.59
C ARG A 181 -0.12 -6.94 -7.44
N TYR A 182 0.83 -7.85 -7.60
CA TYR A 182 1.91 -8.04 -6.63
C TYR A 182 2.75 -6.75 -6.45
N THR A 183 3.06 -6.06 -7.55
CA THR A 183 3.82 -4.82 -7.55
C THR A 183 3.07 -3.68 -6.86
N GLU A 184 1.79 -3.51 -7.19
CA GLU A 184 0.90 -2.49 -6.61
C GLU A 184 0.70 -2.71 -5.10
N ALA A 185 0.52 -3.97 -4.70
CA ALA A 185 0.49 -4.35 -3.29
C ALA A 185 1.82 -3.98 -2.61
N CYS A 186 2.97 -4.31 -3.19
CA CYS A 186 4.28 -3.95 -2.63
C CYS A 186 4.46 -2.43 -2.50
N TRP A 187 3.99 -1.63 -3.46
CA TRP A 187 4.02 -0.17 -3.36
C TRP A 187 3.14 0.37 -2.24
N SER A 188 1.88 -0.08 -2.17
CA SER A 188 0.95 0.33 -1.11
C SER A 188 1.49 0.05 0.28
N ARG A 189 2.38 -0.94 0.42
CA ARG A 189 2.95 -1.34 1.70
C ARG A 189 4.16 -0.53 2.14
N LEU A 190 4.75 0.29 1.26
CA LEU A 190 5.96 1.08 1.54
C LEU A 190 5.78 2.10 2.66
N SER A 191 4.86 3.05 2.52
CA SER A 191 4.64 4.11 3.51
C SER A 191 3.17 4.39 3.83
N CYS A 192 2.24 3.73 3.11
CA CYS A 192 0.81 3.88 3.34
C CYS A 192 0.42 3.32 4.72
N GLY A 193 -0.48 4.00 5.42
CA GLY A 193 -0.98 3.53 6.71
C GLY A 193 -1.79 2.23 6.59
N SER A 194 -1.83 1.42 7.65
CA SER A 194 -2.58 0.13 7.66
C SER A 194 -4.05 0.30 7.28
N LYS A 195 -4.68 1.36 7.76
CA LYS A 195 -6.10 1.68 7.50
C LYS A 195 -6.40 2.26 6.11
N LEU A 196 -5.39 2.36 5.24
CA LEU A 196 -5.51 2.94 3.90
C LEU A 196 -5.29 1.91 2.79
N SER A 197 -5.01 0.64 3.11
CA SER A 197 -4.97 -0.48 2.15
C SER A 197 -6.11 -1.42 2.47
N LEU A 198 -7.14 -1.46 1.61
CA LEU A 198 -8.41 -2.14 1.87
C LEU A 198 -8.66 -3.24 0.85
N ASP A 199 -8.90 -4.46 1.32
CA ASP A 199 -9.29 -5.60 0.51
C ASP A 199 -10.82 -5.72 0.39
N LEU A 200 -11.36 -5.40 -0.78
CA LEU A 200 -12.79 -5.43 -1.07
C LEU A 200 -13.36 -6.85 -1.09
N ASP A 201 -12.52 -7.88 -1.09
CA ASP A 201 -12.97 -9.27 -1.02
C ASP A 201 -13.38 -9.67 0.40
N GLN A 202 -12.90 -8.93 1.41
CA GLN A 202 -13.24 -9.14 2.81
C GLN A 202 -14.53 -8.43 3.21
N MET A 203 -15.12 -7.61 2.32
CA MET A 203 -16.39 -6.96 2.61
C MET A 203 -17.45 -8.00 2.96
N GLY A 204 -18.01 -7.88 4.16
CA GLY A 204 -18.98 -8.83 4.69
C GLY A 204 -20.32 -8.81 3.93
N ARG A 205 -21.25 -9.68 4.33
CA ARG A 205 -22.62 -9.74 3.76
C ARG A 205 -23.39 -8.42 3.87
N LEU A 206 -22.95 -7.53 4.76
CA LEU A 206 -23.54 -6.21 4.99
C LEU A 206 -23.09 -5.16 3.96
N ALA A 207 -22.22 -5.48 3.01
CA ALA A 207 -21.79 -4.57 1.93
C ALA A 207 -22.93 -3.91 1.14
N GLY A 208 -24.11 -4.52 1.11
CA GLY A 208 -25.32 -3.98 0.47
C GLY A 208 -26.30 -3.30 1.44
N ASP A 209 -25.97 -3.21 2.73
CA ASP A 209 -26.79 -2.58 3.76
C ASP A 209 -26.60 -1.05 3.71
N PRO A 210 -27.69 -0.24 3.73
CA PRO A 210 -27.60 1.22 3.80
C PRO A 210 -26.79 1.76 4.99
N TRP A 211 -26.65 0.98 6.07
CA TRP A 211 -25.91 1.34 7.27
C TRP A 211 -24.43 0.94 7.23
N TYR A 212 -23.98 0.28 6.16
CA TYR A 212 -22.57 -0.09 5.99
C TYR A 212 -21.73 1.14 5.67
N ASP A 213 -20.96 1.58 6.66
CA ASP A 213 -20.22 2.83 6.63
C ASP A 213 -18.71 2.62 6.43
N ARG A 214 -18.00 3.75 6.34
CA ARG A 214 -16.54 3.77 6.18
C ARG A 214 -15.81 3.06 7.32
N SER A 215 -16.34 3.11 8.53
CA SER A 215 -15.69 2.56 9.72
C SER A 215 -15.79 1.03 9.73
N ALA A 216 -16.98 0.50 9.44
CA ALA A 216 -17.20 -0.92 9.24
C ALA A 216 -16.32 -1.45 8.11
N MET A 217 -16.29 -0.76 6.97
CA MET A 217 -15.45 -1.15 5.84
C MET A 217 -13.96 -1.16 6.19
N ILE A 218 -13.44 -0.14 6.87
CA ILE A 218 -12.03 -0.13 7.28
C ILE A 218 -11.75 -1.27 8.26
N SER A 219 -12.67 -1.56 9.17
CA SER A 219 -12.50 -2.64 10.15
C SER A 219 -12.47 -4.03 9.51
N GLU A 220 -13.25 -4.27 8.45
CA GLU A 220 -13.32 -5.56 7.76
C GLU A 220 -12.22 -5.70 6.70
N CYS A 221 -11.96 -4.64 5.93
CA CYS A 221 -11.12 -4.70 4.75
C CYS A 221 -9.66 -4.31 5.00
N ALA A 222 -9.34 -3.61 6.09
CA ALA A 222 -7.93 -3.31 6.38
C ALA A 222 -7.18 -4.62 6.66
N GLU A 223 -6.02 -4.80 6.02
CA GLU A 223 -5.20 -6.01 6.15
C GLU A 223 -4.79 -6.26 7.62
N GLY A 224 -5.54 -7.08 8.34
CA GLY A 224 -5.10 -7.72 9.57
C GLY A 224 -4.42 -9.05 9.23
N GLY A 225 -3.09 -9.07 9.12
CA GLY A 225 -2.27 -10.28 8.95
C GLY A 225 -1.65 -10.51 7.56
N ASP A 226 -2.28 -10.05 6.47
CA ASP A 226 -1.77 -10.28 5.08
C ASP A 226 -0.86 -9.16 4.56
N ARG A 227 -0.67 -8.10 5.35
CA ARG A 227 0.21 -7.00 4.99
C ARG A 227 1.66 -7.40 5.23
N TRP A 228 2.51 -7.28 4.22
CA TRP A 228 3.94 -7.58 4.36
C TRP A 228 4.76 -6.30 4.58
N PRO A 229 5.89 -6.40 5.29
CA PRO A 229 6.82 -5.28 5.48
C PRO A 229 7.46 -4.87 4.14
N PRO A 230 7.91 -3.60 4.01
CA PRO A 230 8.56 -3.14 2.80
C PRO A 230 9.79 -3.98 2.42
N LEU A 231 9.90 -4.30 1.13
CA LEU A 231 11.05 -5.02 0.58
C LEU A 231 12.11 -4.06 0.05
N LEU A 232 13.39 -4.39 0.26
CA LEU A 232 14.45 -3.74 -0.48
C LEU A 232 14.31 -4.04 -1.98
N PRO A 233 14.77 -3.15 -2.88
CA PRO A 233 14.67 -3.38 -4.32
C PRO A 233 15.28 -4.70 -4.81
N SER A 234 16.37 -5.17 -4.18
CA SER A 234 16.98 -6.47 -4.48
C SER A 234 16.07 -7.64 -4.11
N GLN A 235 15.50 -7.63 -2.91
CA GLN A 235 14.56 -8.65 -2.43
C GLN A 235 13.28 -8.68 -3.26
N PHE A 236 12.79 -7.51 -3.68
CA PHE A 236 11.64 -7.45 -4.60
C PHE A 236 11.98 -8.09 -5.95
N THR A 237 13.16 -7.79 -6.50
CA THR A 237 13.61 -8.34 -7.80
C THR A 237 13.74 -9.85 -7.74
N GLU A 238 14.37 -10.40 -6.70
CA GLU A 238 14.48 -11.85 -6.49
C GLU A 238 13.10 -12.54 -6.44
N ARG A 239 12.14 -11.94 -5.72
CA ARG A 239 10.77 -12.45 -5.67
C ARG A 239 9.99 -12.26 -6.98
N LEU A 240 10.43 -11.33 -7.83
CA LEU A 240 9.82 -11.09 -9.14
C LEU A 240 10.19 -12.19 -10.14
N ASP A 241 11.41 -12.73 -10.03
CA ASP A 241 11.92 -13.75 -10.93
C ASP A 241 11.10 -15.05 -10.87
N ALA A 242 10.56 -15.37 -9.70
CA ALA A 242 9.66 -16.52 -9.48
C ALA A 242 8.23 -16.35 -10.03
N ARG A 243 7.89 -15.21 -10.69
CA ARG A 243 6.52 -14.88 -11.13
C ARG A 243 6.40 -14.74 -12.65
N ALA A 244 5.17 -14.73 -13.16
CA ALA A 244 4.85 -14.54 -14.57
C ALA A 244 3.78 -13.45 -14.79
N PHE A 245 3.82 -12.78 -15.93
CA PHE A 245 2.76 -11.86 -16.37
C PHE A 245 1.57 -12.63 -16.96
N THR A 246 0.37 -12.08 -16.79
CA THR A 246 -0.88 -12.61 -17.39
C THR A 246 -0.81 -12.65 -18.93
N GLU A 247 -0.02 -11.76 -19.54
CA GLU A 247 0.18 -11.70 -21.00
C GLU A 247 1.38 -12.52 -21.50
N GLY A 248 2.16 -13.15 -20.61
CA GLY A 248 3.39 -13.88 -20.96
C GLY A 248 4.58 -13.02 -21.43
N LYS A 249 4.42 -11.69 -21.51
CA LYS A 249 5.49 -10.76 -21.87
C LYS A 249 6.47 -10.58 -20.72
N ASP A 250 7.77 -10.69 -20.96
CA ASP A 250 8.81 -10.52 -19.93
C ASP A 250 9.21 -9.05 -19.75
N ASP A 251 8.35 -8.27 -19.09
CA ASP A 251 8.64 -6.88 -18.69
C ASP A 251 9.17 -6.80 -17.23
N LYS A 252 9.76 -7.88 -16.68
CA LYS A 252 10.21 -7.93 -15.27
C LYS A 252 11.23 -6.84 -14.95
N ALA A 253 12.18 -6.61 -15.85
CA ALA A 253 13.19 -5.55 -15.68
C ALA A 253 12.56 -4.14 -15.57
N LEU A 254 11.48 -3.88 -16.33
CA LEU A 254 10.74 -2.63 -16.23
C LEU A 254 10.09 -2.51 -14.84
N VAL A 255 9.42 -3.56 -14.39
CA VAL A 255 8.73 -3.59 -13.10
C VAL A 255 9.72 -3.44 -11.93
N SER A 256 10.83 -4.17 -11.93
CA SER A 256 11.90 -4.02 -10.93
C SER A 256 12.41 -2.57 -10.89
N ARG A 257 12.60 -1.95 -12.05
CA ARG A 257 13.03 -0.54 -12.14
C ARG A 257 11.98 0.42 -11.58
N LEU A 258 10.69 0.20 -11.89
CA LEU A 258 9.59 1.02 -11.36
C LEU A 258 9.49 0.87 -9.83
N TYR A 259 9.61 -0.36 -9.31
CA TYR A 259 9.63 -0.61 -7.88
C TYR A 259 10.80 0.08 -7.18
N ALA A 260 12.01 -0.10 -7.70
CA ALA A 260 13.21 0.54 -7.16
C ALA A 260 13.13 2.08 -7.21
N GLY A 261 12.51 2.64 -8.26
CA GLY A 261 12.23 4.07 -8.36
C GLY A 261 11.33 4.56 -7.23
N ALA A 262 10.16 3.94 -7.08
CA ALA A 262 9.19 4.29 -6.06
C ALA A 262 9.73 4.10 -4.63
N PHE A 263 10.39 2.97 -4.35
CA PHE A 263 11.02 2.70 -3.07
C PHE A 263 11.99 3.83 -2.68
N ARG A 264 12.90 4.20 -3.60
CA ARG A 264 13.88 5.27 -3.33
C ARG A 264 13.22 6.62 -3.13
N GLU A 265 12.19 6.95 -3.90
CA GLU A 265 11.53 8.25 -3.79
C GLU A 265 10.73 8.38 -2.49
N GLU A 266 9.93 7.38 -2.16
CA GLU A 266 9.02 7.40 -1.01
C GLU A 266 9.78 7.22 0.31
N MET A 267 10.67 6.22 0.41
CA MET A 267 11.44 6.00 1.65
C MET A 267 12.35 7.19 1.97
N ARG A 268 12.93 7.83 0.95
CA ARG A 268 13.77 9.03 1.16
C ARG A 268 12.97 10.22 1.72
N ARG A 269 11.67 10.28 1.42
CA ARG A 269 10.77 11.37 1.85
C ARG A 269 10.04 11.05 3.14
N ALA A 270 9.86 9.77 3.46
CA ALA A 270 9.11 9.31 4.61
C ALA A 270 9.68 9.89 5.91
N THR A 271 8.84 10.65 6.62
CA THR A 271 9.12 11.14 7.98
C THR A 271 8.49 10.25 9.03
N ARG A 272 7.45 9.49 8.67
CA ARG A 272 6.77 8.56 9.57
C ARG A 272 6.50 7.25 8.86
N LEU A 273 6.73 6.15 9.57
CA LEU A 273 6.30 4.81 9.18
C LEU A 273 5.38 4.25 10.26
N GLY A 274 4.10 4.13 9.93
CA GLY A 274 3.06 3.64 10.84
C GLY A 274 2.59 2.24 10.45
N TYR A 275 3.07 1.24 11.18
CA TYR A 275 2.81 -0.18 10.94
C TYR A 275 2.06 -0.83 12.12
N GLY A 276 1.15 -0.09 12.74
CA GLY A 276 0.39 -0.62 13.88
C GLY A 276 -0.82 -1.47 13.48
N GLY A 277 -1.13 -2.49 14.29
CA GLY A 277 -2.32 -3.33 14.15
C GLY A 277 -2.26 -4.28 12.96
N LEU A 278 -1.09 -4.80 12.60
CA LEU A 278 -0.89 -5.63 11.41
C LEU A 278 -0.71 -7.13 11.71
N GLY A 279 -0.65 -7.51 12.99
CA GLY A 279 -0.32 -8.89 13.39
C GLY A 279 1.14 -9.26 13.07
N TRP A 280 2.03 -8.26 12.99
CA TRP A 280 3.44 -8.48 12.64
C TRP A 280 4.23 -9.08 13.80
N GLY A 281 5.04 -10.10 13.51
CA GLY A 281 5.95 -10.72 14.47
C GLY A 281 7.40 -10.31 14.26
N ASP A 282 8.30 -11.14 14.80
CA ASP A 282 9.75 -10.91 14.76
C ASP A 282 10.33 -10.84 13.35
N ALA A 283 9.81 -11.66 12.43
CA ALA A 283 10.27 -11.69 11.03
C ALA A 283 9.99 -10.36 10.33
N GLU A 284 8.79 -9.79 10.53
CA GLU A 284 8.40 -8.54 9.90
C GLU A 284 9.15 -7.35 10.49
N ALA A 285 9.31 -7.32 11.81
CA ALA A 285 10.16 -6.33 12.49
C ALA A 285 11.61 -6.39 11.99
N ALA A 286 12.17 -7.60 11.81
CA ALA A 286 13.51 -7.78 11.26
C ALA A 286 13.62 -7.31 9.80
N GLN A 287 12.60 -7.50 8.99
CA GLN A 287 12.58 -7.00 7.62
C GLN A 287 12.54 -5.46 7.57
N VAL A 288 11.73 -4.81 8.40
CA VAL A 288 11.76 -3.34 8.54
C VAL A 288 13.12 -2.87 9.06
N ALA A 289 13.72 -3.58 10.01
CA ALA A 289 15.06 -3.28 10.50
C ALA A 289 16.10 -3.31 9.37
N ARG A 290 16.02 -4.26 8.42
CA ARG A 290 16.88 -4.27 7.21
C ARG A 290 16.67 -3.03 6.35
N VAL A 291 15.42 -2.58 6.17
CA VAL A 291 15.10 -1.36 5.42
C VAL A 291 15.70 -0.13 6.09
N ILE A 292 15.57 0.02 7.41
CA ILE A 292 16.20 1.09 8.19
C ILE A 292 17.72 1.04 8.04
N ALA A 293 18.31 -0.14 8.24
CA ALA A 293 19.74 -0.38 8.18
C ALA A 293 20.37 -0.14 6.79
N SER A 294 19.56 -0.11 5.72
CA SER A 294 20.00 0.20 4.36
C SER A 294 20.30 1.69 4.12
N GLY A 295 19.88 2.57 5.04
CA GLY A 295 20.02 4.02 4.89
C GLY A 295 18.97 4.67 3.96
N ALA A 296 17.96 3.92 3.52
CA ALA A 296 16.90 4.42 2.65
C ALA A 296 15.99 5.50 3.30
N LEU A 297 16.07 5.67 4.62
CA LEU A 297 15.17 6.47 5.45
C LEU A 297 15.88 7.65 6.15
N PRO A 298 16.54 8.57 5.42
CA PRO A 298 17.34 9.66 6.01
C PRO A 298 16.51 10.73 6.72
N ARG A 299 15.18 10.73 6.55
CA ARG A 299 14.24 11.71 7.11
C ARG A 299 13.28 11.12 8.13
N LEU A 300 13.43 9.85 8.49
CA LEU A 300 12.52 9.19 9.41
C LEU A 300 12.61 9.84 10.80
N GLU A 301 11.47 10.30 11.29
CA GLU A 301 11.28 10.97 12.58
C GLU A 301 10.44 10.12 13.54
N ALA A 302 9.51 9.31 13.02
CA ALA A 302 8.68 8.42 13.83
C ALA A 302 8.52 7.03 13.21
N LEU A 303 8.65 5.99 14.03
CA LEU A 303 8.42 4.59 13.68
C LEU A 303 7.43 3.99 14.68
N SER A 304 6.38 3.32 14.19
CA SER A 304 5.38 2.68 15.05
C SER A 304 5.08 1.26 14.60
N PHE A 305 5.17 0.33 15.56
CA PHE A 305 4.68 -1.05 15.51
C PHE A 305 3.60 -1.28 16.58
N LEU A 306 2.84 -0.23 16.93
CA LEU A 306 1.78 -0.29 17.94
C LEU A 306 0.83 -1.48 17.71
N LEU A 307 0.52 -2.26 18.75
CA LEU A 307 -0.44 -3.38 18.68
C LEU A 307 -0.05 -4.41 17.61
N ASN A 308 1.10 -5.05 17.78
CA ASN A 308 1.58 -6.15 16.95
C ASN A 308 2.04 -7.32 17.85
N GLU A 309 2.71 -8.30 17.28
CA GLU A 309 3.17 -9.51 17.96
C GLU A 309 4.72 -9.58 18.01
N VAL A 310 5.40 -8.42 17.98
CA VAL A 310 6.86 -8.36 17.99
C VAL A 310 7.40 -8.85 19.33
N GLY A 311 8.28 -9.84 19.31
CA GLY A 311 8.97 -10.41 20.46
C GLY A 311 10.41 -9.90 20.61
N ASP A 312 11.20 -10.67 21.36
CA ASP A 312 12.59 -10.31 21.68
C ASP A 312 13.50 -10.29 20.45
N ASP A 313 13.27 -11.16 19.47
CA ASP A 313 14.15 -11.27 18.30
C ASP A 313 13.92 -10.11 17.32
N GLY A 314 12.66 -9.70 17.12
CA GLY A 314 12.29 -8.52 16.36
C GLY A 314 12.77 -7.24 17.03
N ALA A 315 12.60 -7.13 18.35
CA ALA A 315 13.16 -6.02 19.13
C ALA A 315 14.70 -5.94 19.01
N ARG A 316 15.40 -7.08 19.03
CA ARG A 316 16.85 -7.13 18.83
C ARG A 316 17.25 -6.70 17.42
N ALA A 317 16.50 -7.12 16.39
CA ALA A 317 16.76 -6.70 15.02
C ALA A 317 16.59 -5.19 14.85
N LEU A 318 15.50 -4.63 15.39
CA LEU A 318 15.26 -3.18 15.41
C LEU A 318 16.38 -2.44 16.17
N ALA A 319 16.74 -2.90 17.36
CA ALA A 319 17.83 -2.34 18.14
C ALA A 319 19.16 -2.33 17.36
N ALA A 320 19.49 -3.43 16.69
CA ALA A 320 20.71 -3.53 15.87
C ALA A 320 20.70 -2.57 14.67
N ALA A 321 19.54 -2.31 14.04
CA ALA A 321 19.41 -1.36 12.95
C ALA A 321 19.52 0.09 13.43
N LEU A 322 18.85 0.43 14.53
CA LEU A 322 18.86 1.75 15.17
C LEU A 322 20.21 2.09 15.81
N GLY A 323 20.96 1.05 16.22
CA GLY A 323 22.31 1.11 16.77
C GLY A 323 23.39 1.53 15.77
N ARG A 324 23.10 1.51 14.46
CA ARG A 324 24.08 1.85 13.43
C ARG A 324 24.30 3.35 13.36
N LYS A 325 25.56 3.78 13.46
CA LYS A 325 25.94 5.19 13.28
C LYS A 325 25.39 5.73 11.96
N TRP A 326 24.86 6.96 12.00
CA TRP A 326 24.31 7.69 10.85
C TRP A 326 23.02 7.12 10.25
N VAL A 327 22.49 6.01 10.80
CA VAL A 327 21.17 5.50 10.45
C VAL A 327 20.14 6.17 11.35
N ALA A 328 19.01 6.58 10.77
CA ALA A 328 17.86 7.14 11.51
C ALA A 328 18.21 8.32 12.44
N THR A 329 19.13 9.21 12.03
CA THR A 329 19.63 10.32 12.86
C THR A 329 18.57 11.32 13.30
N ARG A 330 17.43 11.36 12.60
CA ARG A 330 16.28 12.22 12.89
C ARG A 330 15.17 11.51 13.67
N LEU A 331 15.30 10.21 13.92
CA LEU A 331 14.27 9.43 14.59
C LEU A 331 14.15 9.92 16.03
N SER A 332 12.98 10.47 16.33
CA SER A 332 12.66 11.08 17.62
C SER A 332 11.62 10.28 18.40
N ARG A 333 10.84 9.44 17.71
CA ARG A 333 9.79 8.62 18.30
C ARG A 333 9.85 7.18 17.80
N VAL A 334 9.90 6.24 18.72
CA VAL A 334 9.70 4.81 18.48
C VAL A 334 8.55 4.31 19.34
N ASP A 335 7.56 3.70 18.71
CA ASP A 335 6.36 3.20 19.39
C ASP A 335 6.25 1.68 19.20
N LEU A 336 6.53 0.94 20.26
CA LEU A 336 6.48 -0.52 20.33
C LEU A 336 5.42 -0.99 21.36
N CYS A 337 4.47 -0.11 21.70
CA CYS A 337 3.42 -0.42 22.65
C CYS A 337 2.55 -1.59 22.16
N GLY A 338 2.11 -2.47 23.07
CA GLY A 338 1.22 -3.58 22.74
C GLY A 338 1.89 -4.63 21.87
N ASN A 339 3.02 -5.16 22.32
CA ASN A 339 3.79 -6.20 21.65
C ASN A 339 4.15 -7.32 22.65
N SER A 340 4.91 -8.31 22.22
CA SER A 340 5.34 -9.46 23.04
C SER A 340 6.80 -9.35 23.50
N ILE A 341 7.35 -8.14 23.62
CA ILE A 341 8.75 -7.90 24.02
C ILE A 341 8.92 -8.25 25.50
N ARG A 342 9.99 -8.98 25.82
CA ARG A 342 10.38 -9.38 27.17
C ARG A 342 11.71 -8.73 27.56
N ASP A 343 12.29 -9.19 28.67
CA ASP A 343 13.59 -8.70 29.17
C ASP A 343 14.71 -8.76 28.12
N GLY A 344 14.73 -9.78 27.26
CA GLY A 344 15.79 -9.95 26.26
C GLY A 344 15.76 -8.86 25.19
N GLY A 345 14.57 -8.51 24.69
CA GLY A 345 14.37 -7.44 23.73
C GLY A 345 14.55 -6.06 24.35
N ALA A 346 14.06 -5.84 25.57
CA ALA A 346 14.28 -4.61 26.33
C ALA A 346 15.77 -4.33 26.55
N LYS A 347 16.56 -5.35 26.92
CA LYS A 347 18.02 -5.26 27.06
C LYS A 347 18.71 -4.93 25.74
N ALA A 348 18.25 -5.49 24.62
CA ALA A 348 18.82 -5.19 23.31
C ALA A 348 18.56 -3.71 22.93
N LEU A 349 17.34 -3.22 23.14
CA LEU A 349 16.99 -1.81 22.94
C LEU A 349 17.84 -0.90 23.83
N ALA A 350 17.94 -1.21 25.13
CA ALA A 350 18.78 -0.48 26.07
C ALA A 350 20.25 -0.41 25.64
N ALA A 351 20.82 -1.54 25.19
CA ALA A 351 22.19 -1.60 24.70
C ALA A 351 22.39 -0.72 23.47
N ALA A 352 21.44 -0.71 22.53
CA ALA A 352 21.51 0.14 21.35
C ALA A 352 21.48 1.64 21.72
N LEU A 353 20.66 2.04 22.70
CA LEU A 353 20.57 3.43 23.16
C LEU A 353 21.80 3.89 23.96
N ALA A 354 22.43 2.98 24.73
CA ALA A 354 23.62 3.31 25.52
C ALA A 354 24.87 3.58 24.68
N HIS A 355 24.89 3.18 23.41
CA HIS A 355 26.01 3.46 22.50
C HIS A 355 25.87 4.91 22.00
N GLY A 356 26.59 5.85 22.61
CA GLY A 356 26.53 7.32 22.44
C GLY A 356 26.71 7.88 21.01
N GLY A 357 25.82 7.49 20.11
CA GLY A 357 25.81 7.81 18.67
C GLY A 357 24.72 7.09 17.88
N ALA A 358 23.99 6.16 18.49
CA ALA A 358 22.78 5.54 17.94
C ALA A 358 21.55 6.40 18.23
N CYS A 359 20.82 6.83 17.19
CA CYS A 359 19.61 7.66 17.30
C CYS A 359 19.73 8.89 18.23
N PRO A 360 20.64 9.85 17.98
CA PRO A 360 20.89 11.01 18.85
C PRO A 360 19.67 11.93 19.05
N SER A 361 18.67 11.81 18.17
CA SER A 361 17.44 12.60 18.23
C SER A 361 16.30 11.87 18.95
N LEU A 362 16.49 10.65 19.45
CA LEU A 362 15.41 9.90 20.10
C LEU A 362 14.98 10.62 21.37
N ARG A 363 13.67 10.85 21.52
CA ARG A 363 13.06 11.54 22.67
C ARG A 363 11.92 10.75 23.28
N GLN A 364 11.33 9.84 22.51
CA GLN A 364 10.15 9.08 22.90
C GLN A 364 10.34 7.61 22.51
N LEU A 365 10.32 6.73 23.51
CA LEU A 365 10.27 5.29 23.34
C LEU A 365 9.07 4.76 24.13
N TYR A 366 8.07 4.22 23.43
CA TYR A 366 6.90 3.61 24.05
C TYR A 366 7.04 2.10 24.05
N LEU A 367 6.93 1.50 25.24
CA LEU A 367 7.06 0.06 25.48
C LEU A 367 5.91 -0.48 26.34
N ASP A 368 4.87 0.31 26.56
CA ASP A 368 3.68 -0.08 27.33
C ASP A 368 3.04 -1.35 26.77
N TYR A 369 2.31 -2.10 27.60
CA TYR A 369 1.64 -3.34 27.18
C TYR A 369 2.58 -4.35 26.49
N ASN A 370 3.78 -4.53 27.05
CA ASN A 370 4.72 -5.60 26.71
C ASN A 370 4.92 -6.55 27.91
N CYS A 371 5.70 -7.60 27.74
CA CYS A 371 6.04 -8.59 28.77
C CYS A 371 7.41 -8.31 29.44
N ILE A 372 7.77 -7.04 29.64
CA ILE A 372 9.06 -6.63 30.22
C ILE A 372 8.99 -6.76 31.75
N GLY A 373 9.91 -7.52 32.34
CA GLY A 373 10.07 -7.67 33.78
C GLY A 373 11.20 -6.79 34.34
N ASP A 374 11.50 -6.98 35.62
CA ASP A 374 12.43 -6.13 36.38
C ASP A 374 13.80 -6.00 35.71
N LYS A 375 14.36 -7.12 35.20
CA LYS A 375 15.69 -7.10 34.57
C LYS A 375 15.72 -6.31 33.26
N GLY A 376 14.61 -6.28 32.53
CA GLY A 376 14.47 -5.47 31.32
C GLY A 376 14.32 -3.98 31.67
N ALA A 377 13.50 -3.67 32.68
CA ALA A 377 13.30 -2.31 33.18
C ALA A 377 14.60 -1.71 33.76
N GLU A 378 15.35 -2.47 34.55
CA GLU A 378 16.67 -2.08 35.08
C GLU A 378 17.66 -1.73 33.95
N ALA A 379 17.69 -2.54 32.88
CA ALA A 379 18.57 -2.29 31.75
C ALA A 379 18.20 -1.00 31.00
N LEU A 380 16.90 -0.75 30.78
CA LEU A 380 16.41 0.49 30.18
C LEU A 380 16.73 1.70 31.06
N ALA A 381 16.50 1.61 32.37
CA ALA A 381 16.82 2.67 33.32
C ALA A 381 18.33 2.98 33.33
N ALA A 382 19.19 1.95 33.31
CA ALA A 382 20.64 2.13 33.26
C ALA A 382 21.14 2.75 31.95
N ALA A 383 20.46 2.50 30.82
CA ALA A 383 20.80 3.10 29.53
C ALA A 383 20.34 4.57 29.45
N LEU A 384 19.14 4.87 29.96
CA LEU A 384 18.53 6.21 29.92
C LEU A 384 19.05 7.16 31.02
N GLY A 385 19.57 6.62 32.12
CA GLY A 385 20.10 7.38 33.26
C GLY A 385 21.53 7.90 33.11
N LYS A 386 22.19 7.66 31.96
CA LYS A 386 23.53 8.21 31.67
C LYS A 386 23.39 9.60 31.04
N GLU A 387 24.11 10.59 31.56
CA GLU A 387 24.14 11.94 31.00
C GLU A 387 24.53 11.91 29.52
N GLY A 388 23.66 12.47 28.66
CA GLY A 388 23.86 12.55 27.21
C GLY A 388 23.15 11.48 26.35
N ALA A 389 22.29 10.64 26.95
CA ALA A 389 21.35 9.76 26.22
C ALA A 389 20.21 10.52 25.53
#